data_AF-A0A0N0YF94-F1
#
_entry.id   AF-A0A0N0YF94-F1
#
_cell.length_a   1.000
_cell.length_b   1.000
_cell.length_c   1.000
_cell.angle_alpha   90.00
_cell.angle_beta   90.00
_cell.angle_gamma   90.00
#
_symmetry.space_group_name_H-M   'P 1'
#
loop_
_entity.id
_entity.type
_entity.pdbx_description
1 polymer ?
#
loop_
_entity_poly.entity_id
_entity_poly.type
_entity_poly.pdbx_seq_one_letter_code
_entity_poly.pdbx_strand_id
1 'polypeptide(L)'
;MARDIGLARQVRPLVGWTQPEGLRRLAFALRPLIDRGLDAHDIAAELTGLAVDWRPARPAAYITAALARDRRAETVRRPDKELTADPAAHQEWQRWLDNRRADTPARTDDDRRHARLYAWDRWSEVAAHYDEDPDDALDLYGTRLCAYAVKRAAPPA
;
A
#
# COMPACT_ATOMS: atom_id res chain seq x y z
N MET A 1 -28.22 -10.52 -19.50
CA MET A 1 -28.11 -11.51 -20.61
C MET A 1 -27.97 -10.85 -21.97
N ALA A 2 -28.97 -10.11 -22.50
CA ALA A 2 -28.83 -9.44 -23.80
C ALA A 2 -27.68 -8.41 -23.82
N ARG A 3 -27.56 -7.60 -22.76
CA ARG A 3 -26.45 -6.67 -22.53
C ARG A 3 -25.10 -7.38 -22.41
N ASP A 4 -25.04 -8.45 -21.63
CA ASP A 4 -23.82 -9.24 -21.37
C ASP A 4 -23.27 -9.85 -22.66
N ILE A 5 -24.15 -10.35 -23.53
CA ILE A 5 -23.78 -10.87 -24.86
C ILE A 5 -23.31 -9.74 -25.78
N GLY A 6 -23.90 -8.55 -25.69
CA GLY A 6 -23.45 -7.35 -26.40
C GLY A 6 -22.03 -6.97 -26.01
N LEU A 7 -21.73 -6.91 -24.72
CA LEU A 7 -20.38 -6.66 -24.20
C LEU A 7 -19.40 -7.77 -24.62
N ALA A 8 -19.78 -9.04 -24.50
CA ALA A 8 -18.93 -10.15 -24.94
C ALA A 8 -18.58 -10.07 -26.43
N ARG A 9 -19.50 -9.58 -27.28
CA ARG A 9 -19.26 -9.35 -28.70
C ARG A 9 -18.25 -8.24 -28.97
N GLN A 10 -18.23 -7.20 -28.13
CA GLN A 10 -17.26 -6.10 -28.23
C GLN A 10 -15.88 -6.49 -27.68
N VAL A 11 -15.83 -7.27 -26.60
CA VAL A 11 -14.58 -7.73 -25.98
C VAL A 11 -13.84 -8.74 -26.85
N ARG A 12 -14.56 -9.67 -27.49
CA ARG A 12 -13.95 -10.76 -28.26
C ARG A 12 -12.91 -10.31 -29.30
N PRO A 13 -13.17 -9.31 -30.17
CA PRO A 13 -12.17 -8.78 -31.11
C PRO A 13 -10.96 -8.11 -30.45
N LEU A 14 -11.12 -7.54 -29.25
CA LEU A 14 -10.03 -6.86 -28.54
C LEU A 14 -9.05 -7.85 -27.91
N VAL A 15 -9.52 -9.05 -27.56
CA VAL A 15 -8.71 -10.07 -26.86
C VAL A 15 -8.63 -11.34 -27.71
N GLY A 16 -7.58 -11.43 -28.54
CA GLY A 16 -7.45 -12.46 -29.58
C GLY A 16 -7.60 -13.91 -29.09
N TRP A 17 -7.18 -14.23 -27.86
CA TRP A 17 -7.30 -15.59 -27.33
C TRP A 17 -8.72 -15.98 -26.90
N THR A 18 -9.66 -15.03 -26.80
CA THR A 18 -11.08 -15.31 -26.51
C THR A 18 -11.91 -15.63 -27.76
N GLN A 19 -11.35 -15.42 -28.95
CA GLN A 19 -12.02 -15.66 -30.25
C GLN A 19 -12.63 -17.05 -30.42
N PRO A 20 -11.98 -18.15 -29.97
CA PRO A 20 -12.55 -19.49 -30.12
C PRO A 20 -13.79 -19.74 -29.25
N GLU A 21 -14.09 -18.87 -28.28
CA GLU A 21 -15.16 -19.08 -27.31
C GLU A 21 -16.52 -18.59 -27.83
N GLY A 22 -17.57 -19.37 -27.52
CA GLY A 22 -18.93 -18.99 -27.84
C GLY A 22 -19.40 -17.79 -27.00
N LEU A 23 -20.12 -16.84 -27.63
CA LEU A 23 -20.55 -15.58 -26.98
C LEU A 23 -21.30 -15.77 -25.65
N ARG A 24 -22.14 -16.81 -25.55
CA ARG A 24 -22.89 -17.11 -24.31
C ARG A 24 -21.97 -17.53 -23.17
N ARG A 25 -20.95 -18.35 -23.46
CA ARG A 25 -19.99 -18.84 -22.47
C ARG A 25 -19.04 -17.73 -22.05
N LEU A 26 -18.60 -16.92 -23.01
CA LEU A 26 -17.81 -15.72 -22.74
C LEU A 26 -18.60 -14.72 -21.88
N ALA A 27 -19.85 -14.39 -22.25
CA ALA A 27 -20.70 -13.49 -21.46
C ALA A 27 -20.91 -13.97 -20.02
N PHE A 28 -21.06 -15.29 -19.82
CA PHE A 28 -21.14 -15.87 -18.48
C PHE A 28 -19.84 -15.70 -17.70
N ALA A 29 -18.69 -15.99 -18.31
CA ALA A 29 -17.39 -15.84 -17.67
C ALA A 29 -17.05 -14.39 -17.31
N LEU A 30 -17.53 -13.41 -18.10
CA LEU A 30 -17.29 -11.99 -17.88
C LEU A 30 -18.25 -11.35 -16.86
N ARG A 31 -19.27 -12.07 -16.39
CA ARG A 31 -20.28 -11.55 -15.47
C ARG A 31 -19.68 -10.82 -14.25
N PRO A 32 -18.65 -11.33 -13.55
CA PRO A 32 -18.08 -10.62 -12.41
C PRO A 32 -17.39 -9.30 -12.75
N LEU A 33 -16.92 -9.12 -13.99
CA LEU A 33 -16.36 -7.85 -14.47
C LEU A 33 -17.47 -6.87 -14.88
N ILE A 34 -18.53 -7.39 -15.50
CA ILE A 34 -19.72 -6.61 -15.88
C ILE A 34 -20.45 -6.11 -14.63
N ASP A 35 -20.58 -6.95 -13.60
CA ASP A 35 -21.22 -6.61 -12.33
C ASP A 35 -20.40 -5.55 -11.55
N ARG A 36 -19.09 -5.45 -11.81
CA ARG A 36 -18.22 -4.35 -11.34
C ARG A 36 -18.42 -3.04 -12.12
N GLY A 37 -19.25 -3.04 -13.17
CA GLY A 37 -19.53 -1.87 -13.98
C GLY A 37 -18.52 -1.59 -15.09
N LEU A 38 -17.59 -2.51 -15.35
CA LEU A 38 -16.55 -2.33 -16.37
C LEU A 38 -17.13 -2.33 -17.79
N ASP A 39 -16.57 -1.49 -18.65
CA ASP A 39 -16.91 -1.45 -20.06
C ASP A 39 -16.08 -2.45 -20.89
N ALA A 40 -16.31 -2.50 -22.21
CA ALA A 40 -15.64 -3.47 -23.07
C ALA A 40 -14.11 -3.28 -23.17
N HIS A 41 -13.61 -2.05 -23.11
CA HIS A 41 -12.18 -1.77 -23.18
C HIS A 41 -11.50 -2.10 -21.85
N ASP A 42 -12.14 -1.73 -20.74
CA ASP A 42 -11.64 -2.06 -19.40
C ASP A 42 -11.60 -3.59 -19.20
N ILE A 43 -12.66 -4.29 -19.62
CA ILE A 43 -12.66 -5.75 -19.62
C ILE A 43 -11.53 -6.30 -20.49
N ALA A 44 -11.28 -5.75 -21.67
CA ALA A 44 -10.21 -6.21 -22.55
C ALA A 44 -8.82 -6.00 -21.93
N ALA A 45 -8.60 -4.89 -21.24
CA ALA A 45 -7.35 -4.61 -20.52
C ALA A 45 -7.11 -5.64 -19.40
N GLU A 46 -8.12 -5.90 -18.56
CA GLU A 46 -8.09 -6.92 -17.51
C GLU A 46 -7.72 -8.31 -18.09
N LEU A 47 -8.41 -8.72 -19.16
CA LEU A 47 -8.16 -10.01 -19.81
C LEU A 47 -6.76 -10.09 -20.44
N THR A 48 -6.23 -8.99 -20.96
CA THR A 48 -4.87 -8.93 -21.49
C THR A 48 -3.86 -9.16 -20.37
N GLY A 49 -4.06 -8.56 -19.19
CA GLY A 49 -3.25 -8.78 -18.01
C GLY A 49 -3.28 -10.23 -17.48
N LEU A 50 -4.43 -10.92 -17.60
CA LEU A 50 -4.56 -12.32 -17.15
C LEU A 50 -3.75 -13.32 -17.98
N ALA A 51 -3.37 -12.97 -19.22
CA ALA A 51 -2.70 -13.86 -20.15
C ALA A 51 -1.79 -13.08 -21.11
N VAL A 52 -0.81 -12.37 -20.56
CA VAL A 52 0.09 -11.45 -21.30
C VAL A 52 0.85 -12.18 -22.42
N ASP A 53 1.56 -13.26 -22.08
CA ASP A 53 2.46 -13.96 -23.02
C ASP A 53 1.96 -15.36 -23.42
N TRP A 54 0.73 -15.71 -23.05
CA TRP A 54 0.22 -17.07 -23.25
C TRP A 54 -1.27 -17.08 -23.57
N ARG A 55 -1.79 -18.20 -24.09
CA ARG A 55 -3.20 -18.31 -24.49
C ARG A 55 -3.86 -19.56 -23.90
N PRO A 56 -4.97 -19.42 -23.16
CA PRO A 56 -5.69 -20.57 -22.63
C PRO A 56 -6.44 -21.33 -23.72
N ALA A 57 -6.35 -22.66 -23.70
CA ALA A 57 -7.11 -23.53 -24.59
C ALA A 57 -8.64 -23.49 -24.32
N ARG A 58 -9.05 -23.09 -23.11
CA ARG A 58 -10.45 -22.93 -22.70
C ARG A 58 -10.66 -21.55 -22.06
N PRO A 59 -10.86 -20.50 -22.87
CA PRO A 59 -10.94 -19.11 -22.41
C PRO A 59 -11.94 -18.88 -21.27
N ALA A 60 -13.21 -19.28 -21.43
CA ALA A 60 -14.24 -19.02 -20.43
C ALA A 60 -13.97 -19.72 -19.08
N ALA A 61 -13.45 -20.95 -19.13
CA ALA A 61 -13.11 -21.71 -17.94
C ALA A 61 -11.92 -21.08 -17.20
N TYR A 62 -10.90 -20.64 -17.94
CA TYR A 62 -9.74 -19.96 -17.36
C TYR A 62 -10.14 -18.64 -16.70
N ILE A 63 -10.90 -17.78 -17.39
CA ILE A 63 -11.39 -16.49 -16.84
C ILE A 63 -12.15 -16.73 -15.54
N THR A 64 -13.09 -17.69 -15.54
CA THR A 64 -13.89 -18.00 -14.34
C THR A 64 -13.01 -18.44 -13.18
N ALA A 65 -12.01 -19.31 -13.44
CA ALA A 65 -11.10 -19.80 -12.43
C ALA A 65 -10.18 -18.69 -11.88
N ALA A 66 -9.66 -17.83 -12.75
CA ALA A 66 -8.80 -16.71 -12.38
C ALA A 66 -9.56 -15.70 -11.51
N LEU A 67 -10.74 -15.26 -11.94
CA LEU A 67 -11.59 -14.34 -11.18
C LEU A 67 -12.03 -14.94 -9.84
N ALA A 68 -12.29 -16.25 -9.77
CA ALA A 68 -12.59 -16.93 -8.51
C ALA A 68 -11.37 -16.99 -7.57
N ARG A 69 -10.17 -17.18 -8.11
CA ARG A 69 -8.91 -17.14 -7.35
C ARG A 69 -8.67 -15.75 -6.77
N ASP A 70 -8.83 -14.71 -7.57
CA ASP A 70 -8.61 -13.32 -7.14
C ASP A 70 -9.59 -12.93 -6.04
N ARG A 71 -10.88 -13.28 -6.19
CA ARG A 71 -11.88 -13.07 -5.14
C ARG A 71 -11.52 -13.79 -3.84
N ARG A 72 -10.99 -15.02 -3.92
CA ARG A 72 -10.53 -15.76 -2.73
C ARG A 72 -9.32 -15.07 -2.08
N ALA A 73 -8.35 -14.63 -2.88
CA ALA A 73 -7.18 -13.91 -2.39
C ALA A 73 -7.60 -12.61 -1.68
N GLU A 74 -8.57 -11.89 -2.23
CA GLU A 74 -9.11 -10.67 -1.62
C GLU A 74 -9.87 -10.97 -0.31
N THR A 75 -10.64 -12.05 -0.24
CA THR A 75 -11.28 -12.47 1.03
C THR A 75 -10.29 -12.93 2.10
N VAL A 76 -9.17 -13.56 1.70
CA VAL A 76 -8.14 -14.03 2.63
C VAL A 76 -7.24 -12.88 3.10
N ARG A 77 -7.00 -11.88 2.25
CA ARG A 77 -6.19 -10.69 2.57
C ARG A 77 -6.91 -9.70 3.48
N ARG A 78 -8.19 -9.90 3.77
CA ARG A 78 -9.05 -8.94 4.47
C ARG A 78 -9.32 -9.36 5.92
N PRO A 79 -8.41 -9.15 6.89
CA PRO A 79 -8.78 -9.05 8.29
C PRO A 79 -9.32 -7.62 8.54
N ASP A 80 -10.40 -7.22 7.86
CA ASP A 80 -10.89 -5.82 7.90
C ASP A 80 -11.37 -5.40 9.29
N LYS A 81 -11.62 -6.35 10.20
CA LYS A 81 -12.07 -6.03 11.56
C LYS A 81 -10.96 -5.49 12.46
N GLU A 82 -9.69 -5.83 12.22
CA GLU A 82 -8.59 -5.37 13.08
C GLU A 82 -8.04 -4.00 12.66
N LEU A 83 -8.06 -3.68 11.35
CA LEU A 83 -7.52 -2.42 10.83
C LEU A 83 -8.53 -1.27 10.80
N THR A 84 -9.83 -1.54 11.00
CA THR A 84 -10.87 -0.51 11.15
C THR A 84 -11.21 -0.18 12.59
N ALA A 85 -10.60 -0.87 13.56
CA ALA A 85 -10.66 -0.45 14.95
C ALA A 85 -9.97 0.91 15.07
N ASP A 86 -10.65 1.88 15.68
CA ASP A 86 -10.03 3.16 16.04
C ASP A 86 -8.71 2.85 16.77
N PRO A 87 -7.55 3.26 16.23
CA PRO A 87 -6.28 2.98 16.88
C PRO A 87 -6.22 3.55 18.30
N ALA A 88 -7.02 4.59 18.59
CA ALA A 88 -7.14 5.16 19.92
C ALA A 88 -7.92 4.26 20.91
N ALA A 89 -8.75 3.33 20.42
CA ALA A 89 -9.48 2.37 21.25
C ALA A 89 -8.62 1.17 21.70
N HIS A 90 -7.42 1.02 21.16
CA HIS A 90 -6.53 -0.09 21.50
C HIS A 90 -5.77 0.21 22.81
N GLN A 91 -6.26 -0.33 23.93
CA GLN A 91 -5.73 -0.04 25.29
C GLN A 91 -4.24 -0.36 25.45
N GLU A 92 -3.75 -1.43 24.82
CA GLU A 92 -2.33 -1.79 24.89
C GLU A 92 -1.45 -0.77 24.16
N TRP A 93 -1.96 -0.22 23.06
CA TRP A 93 -1.30 0.82 22.29
C TRP A 93 -1.26 2.15 23.03
N GLN A 94 -2.36 2.50 23.73
CA GLN A 94 -2.39 3.66 24.62
C GLN A 94 -1.38 3.53 25.76
N ARG A 95 -1.32 2.35 26.41
CA ARG A 95 -0.33 2.09 27.46
C ARG A 95 1.10 2.21 26.95
N TRP A 96 1.38 1.72 25.75
CA TRP A 96 2.70 1.85 25.14
C TRP A 96 3.07 3.32 24.85
N LEU A 97 2.13 4.12 24.34
CA LEU A 97 2.33 5.56 24.13
C LEU A 97 2.54 6.32 25.45
N ASP A 98 1.75 6.01 26.48
CA ASP A 98 1.85 6.66 27.78
C ASP A 98 3.18 6.33 28.47
N ASN A 99 3.65 5.09 28.36
CA ASN A 99 4.98 4.71 28.86
C ASN A 99 6.09 5.50 28.13
N ARG A 100 6.02 5.63 26.80
CA ARG A 100 7.00 6.42 26.04
C ARG A 100 6.99 7.90 26.44
N ARG A 101 5.81 8.49 26.67
CA ARG A 101 5.69 9.88 27.14
C ARG A 101 6.24 10.09 28.55
N ALA A 102 6.18 9.06 29.39
CA ALA A 102 6.71 9.12 30.76
C ALA A 102 8.25 9.05 30.80
N ASP A 103 8.87 8.34 29.86
CA ASP A 103 10.33 8.19 29.77
C ASP A 103 11.02 9.42 29.16
N THR A 104 10.30 10.27 28.42
CA THR A 104 10.86 11.54 27.91
C THR A 104 10.97 12.55 29.06
N PRO A 105 12.18 13.04 29.41
CA PRO A 105 12.32 14.05 30.44
C PRO A 105 11.56 15.32 30.02
N ALA A 106 10.79 15.89 30.95
CA ALA A 106 10.02 17.10 30.70
C ALA A 106 10.96 18.28 30.41
N ARG A 107 11.28 18.51 29.13
CA ARG A 107 12.07 19.65 28.66
C ARG A 107 11.16 20.82 28.30
N THR A 108 11.57 22.01 28.70
CA THR A 108 10.85 23.24 28.36
C THR A 108 11.11 23.63 26.91
N ASP A 109 10.24 24.48 26.35
CA ASP A 109 10.48 25.05 25.02
C ASP A 109 11.77 25.88 24.96
N ASP A 110 12.18 26.46 26.09
CA ASP A 110 13.46 27.17 26.22
C ASP A 110 14.65 26.21 26.08
N ASP A 111 14.57 25.01 26.67
CA ASP A 111 15.61 23.98 26.51
C ASP A 111 15.77 23.55 25.05
N ARG A 112 14.65 23.35 24.33
CA ARG A 112 14.67 23.05 22.89
C ARG A 112 15.27 24.19 22.09
N ARG A 113 14.85 25.43 22.39
CA ARG A 113 15.36 26.63 21.71
C ARG A 113 16.87 26.78 21.94
N HIS A 114 17.32 26.60 23.18
CA HIS A 114 18.73 26.64 23.54
C HIS A 114 19.52 25.54 22.83
N ALA A 115 19.03 24.30 22.80
CA ALA A 115 19.65 23.20 22.07
C ALA A 115 19.80 23.50 20.58
N ARG A 116 18.75 24.01 19.92
CA ARG A 116 18.75 24.38 18.49
C ARG A 116 19.74 25.50 18.15
N LEU A 117 19.97 26.43 19.07
CA LEU A 117 20.87 27.56 18.86
C LEU A 117 22.33 27.19 19.13
N TYR A 118 22.61 26.39 20.16
CA TYR A 118 23.97 26.21 20.69
C TYR A 118 24.56 24.80 20.53
N ALA A 119 23.83 23.83 19.98
CA ALA A 119 24.37 22.48 19.76
C ALA A 119 25.03 22.29 18.37
N TRP A 120 25.12 23.33 17.55
CA TRP A 120 25.80 23.28 16.23
C TRP A 120 27.29 22.91 16.31
N ASP A 121 27.99 23.37 17.36
CA ASP A 121 29.41 23.06 17.55
C ASP A 121 29.63 21.67 18.18
N ARG A 122 28.60 21.14 18.84
CA ARG A 122 28.57 19.80 19.47
C ARG A 122 27.87 18.77 18.59
N TRP A 123 28.05 18.90 17.28
CA TRP A 123 27.38 18.06 16.29
C TRP A 123 27.62 16.55 16.48
N SER A 124 28.76 16.16 17.06
CA SER A 124 29.06 14.75 17.34
C SER A 124 28.15 14.17 18.43
N GLU A 125 27.81 14.96 19.44
CA GLU A 125 26.86 14.57 20.49
C GLU A 125 25.44 14.47 19.93
N VAL A 126 25.08 15.38 19.02
CA VAL A 126 23.79 15.34 18.31
C VAL A 126 23.68 14.09 17.44
N ALA A 127 24.75 13.70 16.73
CA ALA A 127 24.76 12.50 15.91
C ALA A 127 24.61 11.23 16.77
N ALA A 128 25.36 11.14 17.88
CA ALA A 128 25.23 10.01 18.82
C ALA A 128 23.82 9.91 19.42
N HIS A 129 23.24 11.04 19.82
CA HIS A 129 21.87 11.08 20.34
C HIS A 129 20.85 10.67 19.25
N TYR A 130 21.04 11.10 18.01
CA TYR A 130 20.17 10.69 16.90
C TYR A 130 20.25 9.19 16.60
N ASP A 131 21.42 8.56 16.75
CA ASP A 131 21.58 7.11 16.58
C ASP A 131 20.88 6.31 17.70
N GLU A 132 20.80 6.86 18.92
CA GLU A 132 20.14 6.24 20.07
C GLU A 132 18.61 6.42 20.05
N ASP A 133 18.14 7.64 19.83
CA ASP A 133 16.71 7.98 19.71
C ASP A 133 16.49 9.09 18.67
N PRO A 134 16.17 8.71 17.42
CA PRO A 134 15.93 9.68 16.34
C PRO A 134 14.80 10.66 16.65
N ASP A 135 13.73 10.20 17.32
CA ASP A 135 12.54 11.02 17.57
C ASP A 135 12.82 12.07 18.66
N ASP A 136 13.49 11.69 19.76
CA ASP A 136 13.89 12.63 20.82
C ASP A 136 14.91 13.65 20.29
N ALA A 137 15.90 13.19 19.51
CA ALA A 137 16.88 14.07 18.90
C ALA A 137 16.23 15.08 17.94
N LEU A 138 15.24 14.65 17.14
CA LEU A 138 14.50 15.52 16.24
C LEU A 138 13.62 16.54 17.00
N ASP A 139 12.95 16.15 18.08
CA ASP A 139 12.19 17.08 18.93
C ASP A 139 13.11 18.16 19.52
N LEU A 140 14.24 17.72 20.08
CA LEU A 140 15.16 18.57 20.82
C LEU A 140 15.98 19.51 19.92
N TYR A 141 16.71 18.97 18.95
CA TYR A 141 17.66 19.73 18.11
C TYR A 141 17.05 20.23 16.80
N GLY A 142 15.95 19.64 16.37
CA GLY A 142 15.30 19.95 15.09
C GLY A 142 16.00 19.31 13.89
N THR A 143 15.22 19.10 12.83
CA THR A 143 15.64 18.36 11.62
C THR A 143 16.91 18.88 10.97
N ARG A 144 17.10 20.21 10.92
CA ARG A 144 18.27 20.81 10.25
C ARG A 144 19.59 20.45 10.92
N LEU A 145 19.61 20.46 12.25
CA LEU A 145 20.81 20.18 13.03
C LEU A 145 21.10 18.67 13.03
N CYS A 146 20.08 17.81 13.18
CA CYS A 146 20.25 16.36 13.08
C CYS A 146 20.78 15.93 11.69
N ALA A 147 20.20 16.46 10.61
CA ALA A 147 20.67 16.15 9.25
C ALA A 147 22.12 16.59 9.02
N TYR A 148 22.51 17.76 9.56
CA TYR A 148 23.89 18.24 9.51
C TYR A 148 24.83 17.31 10.29
N ALA A 149 24.46 16.93 11.51
CA ALA A 149 25.24 16.09 12.40
C ALA A 149 25.49 14.70 11.79
N VAL A 150 24.44 14.02 11.31
CA VAL A 150 24.54 12.71 10.65
C VAL A 150 25.41 12.78 9.40
N LYS A 151 25.23 13.80 8.55
CA LYS A 151 26.05 13.99 7.36
C LYS A 151 27.54 14.17 7.70
N ARG A 152 27.85 14.84 8.81
CA ARG A 152 29.22 15.10 9.25
C ARG A 152 29.85 13.89 9.95
N ALA A 153 29.05 13.02 10.57
CA ALA A 153 29.49 11.79 11.21
C ALA A 153 29.73 10.63 10.22
N ALA A 154 29.14 10.70 9.03
CA ALA A 154 29.35 9.68 8.00
C ALA A 154 30.83 9.60 7.59
N PRO A 155 31.42 8.40 7.49
CA PRO A 155 32.80 8.23 7.03
C PRO A 155 32.96 8.73 5.58
N PRO A 156 34.14 9.26 5.20
CA PRO A 156 34.39 9.60 3.80
C PRO A 156 34.30 8.33 2.95
N ALA A 157 33.53 8.42 1.87
CA ALA A 157 33.37 7.37 0.88
C ALA A 157 34.68 7.07 0.13
#